data_AF-W8YRM5-F1
#
_entry.id   AF-W8YRM5-F1
#
_cell.length_a   1.000
_cell.length_b   1.000
_cell.length_c   1.000
_cell.angle_alpha   90.00
_cell.angle_beta   90.00
_cell.angle_gamma   90.00
#
_symmetry.space_group_name_H-M   'P 1'
#
loop_
_entity.id
_entity.type
_entity.pdbx_description
1 polymer ?
#
loop_
_entity_poly.entity_id
_entity_poly.type
_entity_poly.pdbx_seq_one_letter_code
_entity_poly.pdbx_strand_id
1 'polypeptide(L)'
;MRVLLRADVLDDVQKELNLTDQQFAEFIGISRSQLWRAKMPASDKRFSLGNDFVAAVLNALEGKKFEELFFLGDVSHECDKKEVI
;
A
#
# COMPACT_ATOMS: atom_id res chain seq x y z
N MET A 1 -11.65 2.66 11.09
CA MET A 1 -10.97 3.44 10.04
C MET A 1 -9.56 2.91 9.89
N ARG A 2 -9.41 1.89 9.04
CA ARG A 2 -8.13 1.26 8.73
C ARG A 2 -7.58 1.81 7.42
N VAL A 3 -6.32 2.22 7.41
CA VAL A 3 -5.58 2.54 6.19
C VAL A 3 -5.12 1.24 5.54
N LEU A 4 -5.32 1.12 4.23
CA LEU A 4 -4.89 0.00 3.40
C LEU A 4 -4.02 0.51 2.25
N LEU A 5 -3.07 -0.31 1.84
CA LEU A 5 -2.17 -0.05 0.72
C LEU A 5 -2.81 -0.52 -0.58
N ARG A 6 -2.65 0.28 -1.64
CA ARG A 6 -2.85 -0.15 -3.03
C ARG A 6 -1.61 -0.93 -3.48
N ALA A 7 -1.62 -2.23 -3.23
CA ALA A 7 -0.47 -3.10 -3.50
C ALA A 7 -0.09 -3.13 -5.00
N ASP A 8 -1.08 -3.02 -5.88
CA ASP A 8 -0.93 -2.87 -7.33
C ASP A 8 -0.11 -1.64 -7.70
N VAL A 9 -0.45 -0.46 -7.15
CA VAL A 9 0.29 0.78 -7.41
C VAL A 9 1.72 0.66 -6.90
N LEU A 10 1.92 0.06 -5.73
CA LEU A 10 3.26 -0.12 -5.17
C LEU A 10 4.12 -1.10 -6.00
N ASP A 11 3.51 -2.15 -6.55
CA ASP A 11 4.17 -3.10 -7.45
C ASP A 11 4.56 -2.45 -8.78
N ASP A 12 3.73 -1.56 -9.32
CA ASP A 12 4.03 -0.85 -10.56
C ASP A 12 5.18 0.15 -10.36
N VAL A 13 5.20 0.86 -9.24
CA VAL A 13 6.33 1.73 -8.87
C VAL A 13 7.62 0.92 -8.73
N GLN A 14 7.57 -0.25 -8.08
CA GLN A 14 8.74 -1.12 -7.96
C GLN A 14 9.27 -1.56 -9.33
N LYS A 15 8.38 -1.89 -10.28
CA LYS A 15 8.75 -2.26 -11.67
C LYS A 15 9.33 -1.07 -12.44
N GLU A 16 8.75 0.11 -12.31
CA GLU A 16 9.26 1.35 -12.94
C GLU A 16 10.68 1.66 -12.50
N LEU A 17 10.99 1.45 -11.22
CA LEU A 17 12.33 1.61 -10.66
C LEU A 17 13.26 0.43 -10.98
N ASN A 18 12.74 -0.67 -11.54
CA ASN A 18 13.45 -1.90 -11.84
C ASN A 18 14.20 -2.48 -10.62
N LEU A 19 13.53 -2.50 -9.46
CA LEU A 19 14.10 -2.96 -8.19
C LEU A 19 13.56 -4.33 -7.77
N THR A 20 14.45 -5.18 -7.23
CA THR A 20 14.04 -6.40 -6.52
C THR A 20 13.32 -6.05 -5.22
N ASP A 21 12.57 -7.00 -4.63
CA ASP A 21 11.89 -6.77 -3.34
C ASP A 21 12.82 -6.31 -2.23
N GLN A 22 14.07 -6.82 -2.22
CA GLN A 22 15.07 -6.43 -1.23
C GLN A 22 15.51 -4.98 -1.44
N GLN A 23 15.89 -4.62 -2.67
CA GLN A 23 16.32 -3.27 -3.00
C GLN A 23 15.18 -2.26 -2.83
N PHE A 24 13.95 -2.65 -3.13
CA PHE A 24 12.79 -1.79 -2.96
C PHE A 24 12.45 -1.57 -1.48
N ALA A 25 12.58 -2.61 -0.64
CA ALA A 25 12.45 -2.46 0.81
C ALA A 25 13.53 -1.52 1.38
N GLU A 26 14.77 -1.66 0.92
CA GLU A 26 15.89 -0.77 1.29
C GLU A 26 15.65 0.67 0.81
N PHE A 27 15.14 0.85 -0.41
CA PHE A 27 14.78 2.15 -0.97
C PHE A 27 13.70 2.86 -0.15
N ILE A 28 12.68 2.13 0.32
CA ILE A 28 11.65 2.67 1.22
C ILE A 28 12.19 2.91 2.64
N GLY A 29 13.27 2.23 3.04
CA GLY A 29 13.81 2.26 4.40
C GLY A 29 13.09 1.34 5.38
N ILE A 30 12.60 0.19 4.91
CA ILE A 30 11.89 -0.81 5.72
C ILE A 30 12.50 -2.21 5.53
N SER A 31 12.12 -3.16 6.39
CA SER A 31 12.51 -4.55 6.19
C SER A 31 11.72 -5.21 5.06
N ARG A 32 12.34 -6.17 4.36
CA ARG A 32 11.66 -7.02 3.35
C ARG A 32 10.42 -7.71 3.90
N SER A 33 10.45 -8.17 5.15
CA SER A 33 9.31 -8.80 5.82
C SER A 33 8.17 -7.82 6.05
N GLN A 34 8.46 -6.55 6.33
CA GLN A 34 7.46 -5.51 6.49
C GLN A 34 6.82 -5.15 5.14
N LEU A 35 7.63 -5.03 4.07
CA LEU A 35 7.13 -4.87 2.71
C LEU A 35 6.18 -6.02 2.32
N TRP A 36 6.60 -7.26 2.55
CA TRP A 36 5.77 -8.43 2.25
C TRP A 36 4.45 -8.44 3.02
N ARG A 37 4.48 -8.18 4.34
CA ARG A 37 3.28 -8.11 5.18
C ARG A 37 2.31 -7.00 4.76
N ALA A 38 2.84 -5.87 4.30
CA ALA A 38 2.04 -4.74 3.83
C ALA A 38 1.34 -5.01 2.49
N LYS A 39 1.93 -5.84 1.63
CA LYS A 39 1.34 -6.26 0.34
C LYS A 39 0.33 -7.41 0.46
N MET A 40 0.20 -8.05 1.63
CA MET A 40 -0.76 -9.15 1.81
C MET A 40 -2.20 -8.64 1.78
N PRO A 41 -3.18 -9.51 1.47
CA PRO A 41 -4.59 -9.17 1.66
C PRO A 41 -4.87 -8.76 3.11
N ALA A 42 -5.68 -7.72 3.30
CA ALA A 42 -6.00 -7.18 4.64
C ALA A 42 -6.70 -8.20 5.57
N SER A 43 -7.24 -9.28 5.01
CA SER A 43 -7.85 -10.42 5.69
C SER A 43 -6.84 -11.49 6.15
N ASP A 44 -5.59 -11.45 5.66
CA ASP A 44 -4.54 -12.37 6.12
C ASP A 44 -4.09 -11.98 7.54
N LYS A 45 -3.96 -12.98 8.43
CA LYS A 45 -3.53 -12.77 9.82
C LYS A 45 -2.15 -12.14 9.95
N ARG A 46 -1.31 -12.28 8.93
CA ARG A 46 0.06 -11.75 8.89
C ARG A 46 0.12 -10.33 8.32
N PHE A 47 -0.98 -9.84 7.74
CA PHE A 47 -1.05 -8.48 7.21
C PHE A 47 -0.78 -7.47 8.32
N SER A 48 0.15 -6.55 8.03
CA SER A 48 0.50 -5.48 8.95
C SER A 48 0.89 -4.24 8.16
N LEU A 49 0.25 -3.13 8.51
CA LEU A 49 0.46 -1.83 7.90
C LEU A 49 0.40 -0.76 9.00
N GLY A 50 1.55 -0.49 9.62
CA GLY A 50 1.67 0.50 10.68
C GLY A 50 1.90 1.91 10.14
N ASN A 51 1.70 2.93 10.98
CA ASN A 51 1.92 4.33 10.63
C ASN A 51 3.36 4.58 10.14
N ASP A 52 4.35 3.90 10.73
CA ASP A 52 5.74 4.01 10.32
C ASP A 52 5.97 3.52 8.88
N PHE A 53 5.25 2.48 8.45
CA PHE A 53 5.30 2.01 7.06
C PHE A 53 4.72 3.07 6.12
N VAL A 54 3.57 3.65 6.47
CA VAL A 54 2.91 4.70 5.67
C VAL A 54 3.83 5.90 5.52
N ALA A 55 4.42 6.38 6.62
CA ALA A 55 5.37 7.49 6.61
C ALA A 55 6.60 7.18 5.74
N ALA A 56 7.18 6.00 5.88
CA ALA A 56 8.33 5.58 5.08
C ALA A 56 8.03 5.57 3.57
N VAL A 57 6.88 5.02 3.17
CA VAL A 57 6.48 4.98 1.76
C VAL A 57 6.23 6.37 1.19
N LEU A 58 5.52 7.25 1.92
CA LEU A 58 5.27 8.62 1.48
C LEU A 58 6.56 9.43 1.35
N ASN A 59 7.52 9.21 2.27
CA ASN A 59 8.81 9.87 2.23
C ASN A 59 9.69 9.35 1.09
N ALA A 60 9.67 8.05 0.79
CA ALA A 60 10.48 7.47 -0.27
C ALA A 60 9.93 7.76 -1.69
N LEU A 61 8.61 7.90 -1.81
CA LEU A 61 7.93 8.18 -3.08
C LEU A 61 7.54 9.66 -3.17
N GLU A 62 8.54 10.53 -3.02
CA GLU A 62 8.37 11.98 -3.12
C GLU A 62 7.61 12.35 -4.41
N GLY A 63 6.46 13.00 -4.26
CA GLY A 63 5.61 13.41 -5.37
C GLY A 63 4.34 12.58 -5.57
N LYS A 64 4.22 11.39 -4.97
CA LYS A 64 2.94 10.66 -4.91
C LYS A 64 2.12 11.10 -3.70
N LYS A 65 0.82 11.26 -3.90
CA LYS A 65 -0.12 11.62 -2.83
C LYS A 65 -0.55 10.38 -2.06
N PHE A 66 -1.09 10.61 -0.86
CA PHE A 66 -1.60 9.55 -0.01
C PHE A 66 -2.68 8.73 -0.71
N GLU A 67 -3.62 9.37 -1.41
CA GLU A 67 -4.79 8.71 -2.03
C GLU A 67 -4.42 7.82 -3.23
N GLU A 68 -3.25 8.08 -3.84
CA GLU A 68 -2.70 7.28 -4.93
C GLU A 68 -2.08 5.97 -4.41
N LEU A 69 -1.61 5.96 -3.17
CA LEU A 69 -0.88 4.84 -2.56
C LEU A 69 -1.74 4.09 -1.54
N PHE A 70 -2.68 4.77 -0.91
CA PHE A 70 -3.46 4.28 0.22
C PHE A 70 -4.94 4.63 0.08
N PHE A 71 -5.76 3.88 0.79
CA PHE A 71 -7.20 4.13 0.92
C PHE A 71 -7.70 3.72 2.30
N LEU A 72 -8.90 4.15 2.65
CA LEU A 72 -9.54 3.79 3.91
C LEU A 72 -10.49 2.62 3.67
N GLY A 73 -10.23 1.48 4.34
CA GLY A 73 -10.97 0.23 4.10
C GLY A 73 -12.36 0.16 4.74
N ASP A 74 -12.63 0.98 5.76
CA ASP A 74 -13.88 0.92 6.54
C ASP A 74 -14.84 2.10 6.26
N VAL A 75 -14.59 2.93 5.24
CA VAL A 75 -15.55 3.98 4.85
C VAL A 75 -16.55 3.34 3.88
N SER A 76 -17.78 3.16 4.37
CA SER A 76 -18.94 2.61 3.69
C SER A 76 -19.02 3.00 2.20
N HIS A 77 -19.05 1.99 1.32
CA HIS A 77 -19.48 2.12 -0.09
C HIS A 77 -21.01 2.29 -0.20
N GLU A 78 -21.63 3.16 0.59
CA GLU A 78 -23.08 3.35 0.53
C GLU A 78 -23.56 4.16 -0.69
N CYS A 79 -22.68 4.48 -1.64
CA CYS A 79 -23.07 5.11 -2.90
C CYS A 79 -22.34 4.50 -4.09
N ASP A 80 -22.54 3.20 -4.33
CA ASP A 80 -22.46 2.62 -5.68
C ASP A 80 -23.61 1.63 -5.87
N LYS A 81 -24.85 2.13 -5.80
CA LYS A 81 -25.98 1.47 -6.43
C LYS A 81 -25.81 1.62 -7.94
N LYS A 82 -25.16 0.65 -8.59
CA LYS A 82 -25.51 0.36 -9.99
C LYS A 82 -26.82 -0.41 -9.96
N GLU A 83 -27.92 0.31 -10.17
CA GLU A 83 -29.14 -0.30 -10.69
C GLU A 83 -28.76 -1.04 -11.97
N VAL A 84 -28.90 -2.36 -11.94
CA VAL A 84 -28.97 -3.16 -13.16
C VAL A 84 -30.44 -3.47 -13.35
N ILE A 85 -30.95 -2.92 -14.46
CA ILE A 85 -32.30 -3.01 -15.01
C ILE A 85 -32.74 -4.47 -15.16
#